data_AF-A0A1V6PFI2-F1
#
_entry.id   AF-A0A1V6PFI2-F1
#
_cell.length_a   1.000
_cell.length_b   1.000
_cell.length_c   1.000
_cell.angle_alpha   90.00
_cell.angle_beta   90.00
_cell.angle_gamma   90.00
#
_symmetry.space_group_name_H-M   'P 1'
#
loop_
_entity.id
_entity.type
_entity.pdbx_description
1 polymer ?
#
loop_
_entity_poly.entity_id
_entity_poly.type
_entity_poly.pdbx_seq_one_letter_code
_entity_poly.pdbx_strand_id
1 'polypeptide(L)'
;MHSMIAAATFTLALATAVATAPRTELNIPPAVLSAPLQLIAWTQFNCTGDFGVTQFTDSVLARNISNSCISRSFQLNRTLTQQEQLDISVTSNFTSWYSDKDQLRYNSSSCSKFWQTYYAVNGTTACYNTPPFTCHRLWNNPGLPQKETREI
;
A
#
# COMPACT_ATOMS: atom_id res chain seq x y z
N MET A 1 66.48 -49.47 -0.28
CA MET A 1 65.08 -49.55 0.19
C MET A 1 64.45 -48.19 -0.07
N HIS A 2 63.66 -48.08 -1.14
CA HIS A 2 62.98 -46.84 -1.53
C HIS A 2 61.63 -46.78 -0.81
N SER A 3 61.41 -45.77 0.04
CA SER A 3 60.07 -45.46 0.57
C SER A 3 59.36 -44.49 -0.37
N MET A 4 58.13 -44.85 -0.72
CA MET A 4 57.29 -44.17 -1.69
C MET A 4 56.74 -42.84 -1.15
N ILE A 5 56.73 -41.83 -2.01
CA ILE A 5 56.13 -40.51 -1.80
C ILE A 5 54.62 -40.64 -2.02
N ALA A 6 53.80 -40.29 -1.02
CA ALA A 6 52.36 -40.09 -1.19
C ALA A 6 52.10 -38.62 -1.56
N ALA A 7 51.54 -38.38 -2.75
CA ALA A 7 51.12 -37.07 -3.21
C ALA A 7 49.73 -36.73 -2.63
N ALA A 8 49.61 -35.60 -1.93
CA ALA A 8 48.33 -35.05 -1.51
C ALA A 8 47.89 -33.96 -2.51
N THR A 9 46.80 -34.21 -3.22
CA THR A 9 46.14 -33.27 -4.13
C THR A 9 45.30 -32.27 -3.34
N PHE A 10 45.64 -30.98 -3.42
CA PHE A 10 44.83 -29.88 -2.89
C PHE A 10 43.82 -29.43 -3.96
N THR A 11 42.52 -29.57 -3.69
CA THR A 11 41.44 -29.03 -4.52
C THR A 11 41.04 -27.66 -3.99
N LEU A 12 41.17 -26.62 -4.82
CA LEU A 12 40.79 -25.25 -4.48
C LEU A 12 39.31 -25.05 -4.86
N ALA A 13 38.43 -24.90 -3.87
CA ALA A 13 37.03 -24.52 -4.10
C ALA A 13 36.93 -23.00 -4.27
N LEU A 14 36.45 -22.55 -5.44
CA LEU A 14 36.24 -21.14 -5.75
C LEU A 14 34.90 -20.69 -5.15
N ALA A 15 34.95 -19.94 -4.04
CA ALA A 15 33.76 -19.33 -3.46
C ALA A 15 33.42 -18.03 -4.22
N THR A 16 32.32 -18.02 -4.95
CA THR A 16 31.76 -16.80 -5.55
C THR A 16 31.09 -15.96 -4.47
N ALA A 17 31.72 -14.85 -4.09
CA ALA A 17 31.08 -13.83 -3.27
C ALA A 17 29.99 -13.12 -4.10
N VAL A 18 28.72 -13.32 -3.73
CA VAL A 18 27.62 -12.50 -4.24
C VAL A 18 27.76 -11.13 -3.59
N ALA A 19 28.26 -10.14 -4.33
CA ALA A 19 28.26 -8.76 -3.91
C ALA A 19 26.81 -8.29 -3.80
N THR A 20 26.28 -8.20 -2.58
CA THR A 20 25.04 -7.47 -2.32
C THR A 20 25.31 -6.00 -2.61
N ALA A 21 24.80 -5.51 -3.75
CA ALA A 21 24.85 -4.09 -4.06
C ALA A 21 24.23 -3.29 -2.91
N PRO A 22 24.86 -2.17 -2.48
CA PRO A 22 24.27 -1.30 -1.48
C PRO A 22 22.93 -0.81 -2.01
N ARG A 23 21.87 -1.06 -1.24
CA ARG A 23 20.52 -0.60 -1.54
C ARG A 23 20.57 0.92 -1.48
N THR A 24 20.54 1.58 -2.64
CA THR A 24 20.37 3.03 -2.70
C THR A 24 19.06 3.35 -1.98
N GLU A 25 19.14 3.93 -0.79
CA GLU A 25 18.00 4.65 -0.22
C GLU A 25 17.70 5.78 -1.20
N LEU A 26 16.73 5.55 -2.09
CA LEU A 26 16.05 6.66 -2.71
C LEU A 26 15.58 7.53 -1.55
N ASN A 27 16.10 8.74 -1.49
CA ASN A 27 15.65 9.78 -0.58
C ASN A 27 14.25 10.19 -1.09
N ILE A 28 13.26 9.31 -0.90
CA ILE A 28 11.88 9.52 -1.31
C ILE A 28 11.38 10.61 -0.39
N PRO A 29 11.01 11.80 -0.92
CA PRO A 29 10.40 12.83 -0.10
C PRO A 29 9.24 12.23 0.70
N PRO A 30 9.03 12.63 1.96
CA PRO A 30 7.88 12.17 2.71
C PRO A 30 6.64 12.35 1.84
N ALA A 31 5.81 11.32 1.77
CA ALA A 31 4.59 11.39 0.99
C ALA A 31 3.72 12.52 1.57
N VAL A 32 3.55 13.60 0.82
CA VAL A 32 2.69 14.74 1.18
C VAL A 32 1.44 14.67 0.33
N LEU A 33 0.27 14.87 0.94
CA LEU A 33 -0.97 15.00 0.18
C LEU A 33 -1.05 16.36 -0.50
N SER A 34 -1.55 16.38 -1.74
CA SER A 34 -1.77 17.67 -2.43
C SER A 34 -2.86 18.51 -1.74
N ALA A 35 -3.81 17.83 -1.07
CA ALA A 35 -4.84 18.38 -0.21
C ALA A 35 -5.42 17.25 0.66
N PRO A 36 -6.13 17.53 1.76
CA PRO A 36 -6.84 16.48 2.50
C PRO A 36 -7.73 15.63 1.57
N LEU A 37 -7.70 14.31 1.74
CA LEU A 37 -8.56 13.38 1.00
C LEU A 37 -9.50 12.68 2.00
N GLN A 38 -10.76 12.53 1.62
CA GLN A 38 -11.72 11.73 2.36
C GLN A 38 -12.24 10.61 1.47
N LEU A 39 -12.25 9.41 2.04
CA LEU A 39 -12.99 8.28 1.50
C LEU A 39 -14.27 8.17 2.31
N ILE A 40 -15.40 8.36 1.63
CA ILE A 40 -16.73 8.17 2.20
C ILE A 40 -17.19 6.79 1.74
N ALA A 41 -17.58 5.94 2.68
CA ALA A 41 -17.97 4.58 2.37
C ALA A 41 -19.33 4.27 2.98
N TRP A 42 -20.12 3.50 2.24
CA TRP A 42 -21.50 3.20 2.59
C TRP A 42 -21.70 1.69 2.82
N THR A 43 -22.63 1.41 3.72
CA THR A 43 -23.03 0.04 4.09
C THR A 43 -23.79 -0.69 2.98
N GLN A 44 -24.38 0.03 2.01
CA GLN A 44 -25.07 -0.54 0.86
C GLN A 44 -24.40 -0.16 -0.47
N PHE A 45 -24.88 -0.73 -1.56
CA PHE A 45 -24.44 -0.39 -2.91
C PHE A 45 -24.94 1.00 -3.33
N ASN A 46 -24.30 1.57 -4.35
CA ASN A 46 -24.63 2.84 -4.99
C ASN A 46 -24.58 4.04 -4.03
N CYS A 47 -23.71 3.99 -3.02
CA CYS A 47 -23.48 5.05 -2.04
C CYS A 47 -24.76 5.43 -1.27
N THR A 48 -25.46 4.41 -0.79
CA THR A 48 -26.70 4.52 -0.03
C THR A 48 -26.61 3.86 1.36
N GLY A 49 -27.53 4.23 2.26
CA GLY A 49 -27.54 3.74 3.64
C GLY A 49 -26.58 4.50 4.56
N ASP A 50 -26.25 3.88 5.69
CA ASP A 50 -25.34 4.48 6.66
C ASP A 50 -23.93 4.58 6.08
N PHE A 51 -23.23 5.66 6.43
CA PHE A 51 -21.89 5.95 5.92
C PHE A 51 -20.87 6.16 7.03
N GLY A 52 -19.62 5.85 6.71
CA GLY A 52 -18.45 6.18 7.49
C GLY A 52 -17.47 6.98 6.64
N VAL A 53 -16.68 7.83 7.29
CA VAL A 53 -15.67 8.66 6.62
C VAL A 53 -14.29 8.29 7.14
N THR A 54 -13.38 8.00 6.23
CA THR A 54 -11.95 7.90 6.51
C THR A 54 -11.25 9.14 5.98
N GLN A 55 -10.62 9.89 6.87
CA GLN A 55 -9.84 11.07 6.50
C GLN A 55 -8.35 10.72 6.40
N PHE A 56 -7.77 11.03 5.25
CA PHE A 56 -6.33 10.92 5.05
C PHE A 56 -5.67 12.29 5.24
N THR A 57 -4.63 12.29 6.08
CA THR A 57 -3.73 13.41 6.33
C THR A 57 -2.28 12.93 6.18
N ASP A 58 -1.34 13.86 6.20
CA ASP A 58 0.10 13.56 6.07
C ASP A 58 0.60 12.54 7.12
N SER A 59 -0.04 12.48 8.29
CA SER A 59 0.32 11.56 9.37
C SER A 59 -0.24 10.14 9.23
N VAL A 60 -1.25 9.92 8.38
CA VAL A 60 -2.00 8.64 8.33
C VAL A 60 -2.08 8.01 6.94
N LEU A 61 -1.63 8.69 5.88
CA LEU A 61 -1.78 8.21 4.51
C LEU A 61 -1.31 6.75 4.34
N ALA A 62 -0.05 6.42 4.60
CA ALA A 62 0.55 5.13 4.28
C ALA A 62 0.29 4.03 5.33
N ARG A 63 -0.85 4.10 6.02
CA ARG A 63 -1.29 3.11 7.02
C ARG A 63 -2.57 2.44 6.54
N ASN A 64 -2.84 1.25 7.07
CA ASN A 64 -4.14 0.61 6.86
C ASN A 64 -5.14 1.27 7.82
N ILE A 65 -6.08 2.02 7.28
CA ILE A 65 -7.15 2.65 8.04
C ILE A 65 -8.44 1.90 7.75
N SER A 66 -9.32 1.72 8.73
CA SER A 66 -10.66 1.15 8.53
C SER A 66 -11.73 2.22 8.73
N ASN A 67 -12.94 1.90 8.33
CA ASN A 67 -14.14 2.66 8.66
C ASN A 67 -15.01 1.87 9.63
N SER A 68 -15.97 2.57 10.25
CA SER A 68 -16.85 2.04 11.29
C SER A 68 -17.78 0.91 10.85
N CYS A 69 -17.89 0.60 9.55
CA CYS A 69 -18.79 -0.43 9.02
C CYS A 69 -18.19 -1.15 7.80
N ILE A 70 -18.54 -2.43 7.59
CA ILE A 70 -18.17 -3.14 6.35
C ILE A 70 -18.81 -2.43 5.15
N SER A 71 -17.96 -1.94 4.25
CA SER A 71 -18.41 -1.09 3.16
C SER A 71 -18.67 -1.87 1.88
N ARG A 72 -19.74 -1.49 1.19
CA ARG A 72 -20.22 -2.09 -0.08
C ARG A 72 -20.11 -1.12 -1.26
N SER A 73 -19.97 0.17 -0.96
CA SER A 73 -19.63 1.17 -1.96
C SER A 73 -18.86 2.31 -1.33
N PHE A 74 -18.17 3.09 -2.15
CA PHE A 74 -17.43 4.26 -1.69
C PHE A 74 -17.31 5.34 -2.75
N GLN A 75 -16.92 6.52 -2.30
CA GLN A 75 -16.63 7.69 -3.09
C GLN A 75 -15.48 8.46 -2.46
N LEU A 76 -14.69 9.14 -3.29
CA LEU A 76 -13.71 10.12 -2.83
C LEU A 76 -14.28 11.53 -2.91
N ASN A 77 -13.96 12.38 -1.92
CA ASN A 77 -14.38 13.78 -1.94
C ASN A 77 -13.71 14.61 -3.04
N ARG A 78 -12.56 14.14 -3.54
CA ARG A 78 -11.86 14.67 -4.72
C ARG A 78 -11.18 13.53 -5.47
N THR A 79 -10.82 13.77 -6.72
CA THR A 79 -10.02 12.81 -7.48
C THR A 79 -8.64 12.66 -6.87
N LEU A 80 -8.04 11.49 -7.07
CA LEU A 80 -6.61 11.28 -6.79
C LEU A 80 -5.78 12.13 -7.74
N THR A 81 -4.60 12.54 -7.33
CA THR A 81 -3.73 13.42 -8.10
C THR A 81 -2.29 12.93 -8.10
N GLN A 82 -1.60 13.10 -9.23
CA GLN A 82 -0.17 12.83 -9.35
C GLN A 82 0.19 11.40 -8.89
N GLN A 83 0.99 11.29 -7.84
CA GLN A 83 1.49 10.05 -7.26
C GLN A 83 0.54 9.43 -6.24
N GLU A 84 -0.59 10.06 -5.93
CA GLU A 84 -1.56 9.51 -4.99
C GLU A 84 -2.15 8.20 -5.52
N GLN A 85 -1.99 7.13 -4.74
CA GLN A 85 -2.52 5.82 -4.98
C GLN A 85 -3.34 5.37 -3.77
N LEU A 86 -4.58 4.96 -4.02
CA LEU A 86 -5.46 4.38 -3.00
C LEU A 86 -5.55 2.87 -3.21
N ASP A 87 -5.08 2.12 -2.24
CA ASP A 87 -5.23 0.68 -2.19
C ASP A 87 -6.35 0.28 -1.24
N ILE A 88 -7.21 -0.61 -1.72
CA ILE A 88 -8.31 -1.20 -0.97
C ILE A 88 -7.95 -2.65 -0.69
N SER A 89 -8.10 -3.04 0.57
CA SER A 89 -7.90 -4.41 1.03
C SER A 89 -9.08 -4.91 1.84
N VAL A 90 -9.26 -6.22 1.82
CA VAL A 90 -10.33 -6.91 2.53
C VAL A 90 -9.72 -7.60 3.74
N THR A 91 -10.46 -7.57 4.86
CA THR A 91 -10.07 -8.36 6.02
C THR A 91 -10.25 -9.84 5.78
N SER A 92 -9.24 -10.63 6.15
CA SER A 92 -9.34 -12.09 6.13
C SER A 92 -10.11 -12.64 7.33
N ASN A 93 -10.30 -11.84 8.38
CA ASN A 93 -11.01 -12.24 9.59
C ASN A 93 -11.80 -11.07 10.18
N PHE A 94 -13.12 -11.09 9.97
CA PHE A 94 -14.03 -10.08 10.53
C PHE A 94 -14.14 -10.11 12.05
N THR A 95 -13.71 -11.18 12.73
CA THR A 95 -13.81 -11.29 14.20
C THR A 95 -12.65 -10.61 14.94
N SER A 96 -11.46 -10.57 14.34
CA SER A 96 -10.30 -9.82 14.88
C SER A 96 -10.18 -8.42 14.29
N TRP A 97 -11.08 -8.08 13.36
CA TRP A 97 -11.16 -6.76 12.74
C TRP A 97 -12.06 -5.86 13.58
N TYR A 98 -11.60 -4.63 13.79
CA TYR A 98 -12.31 -3.60 14.52
C TYR A 98 -12.50 -2.41 13.59
N SER A 99 -13.76 -2.03 13.39
CA SER A 99 -14.16 -0.99 12.46
C SER A 99 -13.82 0.42 12.95
N ASP A 100 -13.66 0.58 14.25
CA ASP A 100 -13.31 1.81 14.95
C ASP A 100 -11.81 1.97 15.22
N LYS A 101 -10.98 0.98 14.86
CA LYS A 101 -9.54 1.02 15.14
C LYS A 101 -8.74 1.20 13.87
N ASP A 102 -8.09 2.35 13.78
CA ASP A 102 -6.96 2.55 12.88
C ASP A 102 -5.99 1.37 13.04
N GLN A 103 -5.81 0.60 11.97
CA GLN A 103 -4.83 -0.47 11.92
C GLN A 103 -3.46 0.17 11.61
N LEU A 104 -3.00 1.06 12.51
CA LEU A 104 -1.85 1.97 12.35
C LEU A 104 -0.53 1.28 12.01
N ARG A 105 -0.48 -0.05 12.05
CA ARG A 105 0.67 -0.84 11.61
C ARG A 105 0.50 -1.19 10.14
N TYR A 106 1.52 -0.83 9.35
CA TYR A 106 1.69 -1.23 7.96
C TYR A 106 1.43 -2.74 7.72
N ASN A 107 1.85 -3.59 8.68
CA ASN A 107 1.68 -5.05 8.65
C ASN A 107 0.50 -5.55 9.49
N SER A 108 -0.59 -4.79 9.63
CA SER A 108 -1.77 -5.33 10.32
C SER A 108 -2.25 -6.61 9.63
N SER A 109 -2.21 -7.73 10.34
CA SER A 109 -2.66 -9.04 9.85
C SER A 109 -4.15 -9.04 9.50
N SER A 110 -4.92 -8.12 10.09
CA SER A 110 -6.34 -7.95 9.80
C SER A 110 -6.60 -7.45 8.39
N CYS A 111 -5.68 -6.75 7.73
CA CYS A 111 -5.84 -6.21 6.37
C CYS A 111 -4.83 -6.87 5.41
N SER A 112 -5.08 -8.12 5.02
CA SER A 112 -4.07 -8.96 4.35
C SER A 112 -4.40 -9.35 2.91
N LYS A 113 -5.64 -9.15 2.45
CA LYS A 113 -6.05 -9.50 1.08
C LYS A 113 -6.23 -8.24 0.24
N PHE A 114 -5.26 -7.97 -0.64
CA PHE A 114 -5.39 -6.89 -1.63
C PHE A 114 -6.60 -7.14 -2.52
N TRP A 115 -7.38 -6.09 -2.77
CA TRP A 115 -8.54 -6.13 -3.65
C TRP A 115 -8.32 -5.31 -4.92
N GLN A 116 -8.12 -4.01 -4.75
CA GLN A 116 -8.10 -3.08 -5.87
C GLN A 116 -7.27 -1.86 -5.55
N THR A 117 -6.71 -1.26 -6.60
CA THR A 117 -5.97 0.00 -6.53
C THR A 117 -6.60 1.05 -7.44
N TYR A 118 -6.57 2.28 -6.99
CA TYR A 118 -7.02 3.46 -7.72
C TYR A 118 -5.86 4.46 -7.82
N TYR A 119 -5.73 5.06 -8.99
CA TYR A 119 -4.70 6.06 -9.34
C TYR A 119 -5.36 7.36 -9.75
N ALA A 120 -4.60 8.45 -9.93
CA ALA A 120 -5.13 9.71 -10.46
C ALA A 120 -5.98 9.56 -11.74
N VAL A 121 -5.60 8.65 -12.65
CA VAL A 121 -6.33 8.42 -13.91
C VAL A 121 -7.69 7.76 -13.74
N ASN A 122 -7.89 6.99 -12.67
CA ASN A 122 -9.09 6.16 -12.46
C ASN A 122 -9.82 6.46 -11.13
N GLY A 123 -9.20 7.25 -10.25
CA GLY A 123 -9.71 7.69 -8.97
C GLY A 123 -10.61 8.88 -9.21
N THR A 124 -11.85 8.60 -9.58
CA THR A 124 -12.86 9.64 -9.80
C THR A 124 -13.64 9.92 -8.51
N THR A 125 -14.39 11.01 -8.51
CA THR A 125 -15.38 11.32 -7.46
C THR A 125 -16.69 10.56 -7.67
N ALA A 126 -16.75 9.56 -8.55
CA ALA A 126 -17.94 8.74 -8.74
C ALA A 126 -18.14 7.76 -7.58
N CYS A 127 -19.35 7.22 -7.48
CA CYS A 127 -19.65 6.12 -6.59
C CYS A 127 -19.20 4.78 -7.20
N TYR A 128 -18.48 3.97 -6.43
CA TYR A 128 -18.04 2.65 -6.85
C TYR A 128 -18.64 1.57 -5.95
N ASN A 129 -19.30 0.60 -6.57
CA ASN A 129 -19.67 -0.64 -5.90
C ASN A 129 -18.47 -1.55 -5.78
N THR A 130 -18.34 -2.18 -4.63
CA THR A 130 -17.23 -3.08 -4.33
C THR A 130 -17.76 -4.29 -3.56
N PRO A 131 -17.01 -5.41 -3.54
CA PRO A 131 -17.19 -6.39 -2.49
C PRO A 131 -17.06 -5.74 -1.10
N PRO A 132 -17.51 -6.42 -0.04
CA PRO A 132 -17.15 -6.08 1.33
C PRO A 132 -15.66 -5.79 1.46
N PHE A 133 -15.31 -4.55 1.79
CA PHE A 133 -13.95 -4.17 2.15
C PHE A 133 -13.97 -3.36 3.43
N THR A 134 -12.81 -3.32 4.08
CA THR A 134 -12.70 -2.81 5.44
C THR A 134 -11.41 -2.03 5.70
N CYS A 135 -10.47 -2.02 4.75
CA CYS A 135 -9.20 -1.35 4.91
C CYS A 135 -8.84 -0.52 3.68
N HIS A 136 -8.33 0.67 3.95
CA HIS A 136 -7.98 1.70 2.99
C HIS A 136 -6.55 2.13 3.26
N ARG A 137 -5.75 2.32 2.21
CA ARG A 137 -4.40 2.83 2.34
C ARG A 137 -4.12 3.81 1.20
N LEU A 138 -3.82 5.06 1.54
CA LEU A 138 -3.49 6.10 0.58
C LEU A 138 -2.01 6.38 0.62
N TRP A 139 -1.28 6.31 -0.49
CA TRP A 139 0.15 6.60 -0.43
C TRP A 139 0.65 7.21 -1.73
N ASN A 140 1.75 7.94 -1.63
CA ASN A 140 2.41 8.45 -2.82
C ASN A 140 3.29 7.35 -3.39
N ASN A 141 2.95 6.87 -4.59
CA ASN A 141 3.73 5.91 -5.34
C ASN A 141 4.76 6.67 -6.23
N PRO A 142 6.06 6.65 -5.89
CA PRO A 142 7.08 7.38 -6.65
C PRO A 142 7.26 6.87 -8.08
N GLY A 143 6.75 5.67 -8.40
CA GLY A 143 6.75 5.11 -9.75
C GLY A 143 5.67 5.71 -10.66
N LEU A 144 4.76 6.54 -10.13
CA LEU A 144 3.76 7.27 -10.92
C LEU A 144 4.31 8.64 -11.35
N PRO A 145 3.83 9.20 -12.49
CA PRO A 145 4.24 10.51 -12.94
C PRO A 145 3.99 11.60 -11.90
N GLN A 146 5.01 12.41 -11.63
CA GLN A 146 4.81 13.71 -11.00
C GLN A 146 4.22 14.67 -12.03
N LYS A 147 3.43 15.66 -11.59
CA LYS A 147 3.03 16.72 -12.51
C LYS A 147 4.31 17.44 -12.93
N GLU A 148 4.67 17.41 -14.20
CA GLU A 148 5.67 18.34 -14.73
C GLU A 148 5.15 19.74 -14.44
N THR A 149 5.78 20.45 -13.51
CA THR A 149 5.66 21.90 -13.43
C THR A 149 6.35 22.43 -14.67
N ARG A 150 5.61 22.52 -15.79
CA ARG A 150 6.01 23.40 -16.88
C ARG A 150 5.84 24.82 -16.37
N GLU A 151 6.92 25.39 -15.87
CA GLU A 151 7.09 26.83 -15.85
C GLU A 151 7.02 27.29 -17.32
N ILE A 152 5.99 28.07 -17.64
CA ILE A 152 5.90 28.86 -18.88
C ILE A 152 6.32 30.27 -18.50
#